data_AF-A0A355BLS3-F1
#
_entry.id   AF-A0A355BLS3-F1
#
_cell.length_a   1.000
_cell.length_b   1.000
_cell.length_c   1.000
_cell.angle_alpha   90.00
_cell.angle_beta   90.00
_cell.angle_gamma   90.00
#
_symmetry.space_group_name_H-M   'P 1'
#
loop_
_entity.id
_entity.type
_entity.pdbx_description
1 polymer ?
#
loop_
_entity_poly.entity_id
_entity_poly.type
_entity_poly.pdbx_seq_one_letter_code
_entity_poly.pdbx_strand_id
1 'polypeptide(L)'
;MKRRSNWLLIIVLLGVLASGVQLTNKGQLEPLARQVGLAVDAQEVTEATWWPALQAAGVHFALVTGPEQLTSLPVGVQPVAVVSTDTWPRWRALDMAPAAIIFADNHFTSDLAQEVSSRSVPIGLLEFKPQTDFAADPNSWAGQLIRVYDQPAHSFISEFTIAVRERQVDLAVVRLDPQADPPLTVQHVEQVSAALAAEGHQFATRLQSRAVLIAFNWVFWTEVLALGALAAWMLSLMLGRRWHWALSGLSLLAVVAVWALERLLGP
;
A
#
# COMPACT_ATOMS: atom_id res chain seq x y z
N MET A 1 -50.36 5.39 20.46
CA MET A 1 -49.52 4.49 19.64
C MET A 1 -48.54 5.19 18.68
N LYS A 2 -48.21 6.50 18.84
CA LYS A 2 -47.37 7.24 17.86
C LYS A 2 -45.84 7.25 18.13
N ARG A 3 -45.37 6.92 19.35
CA ARG A 3 -43.94 7.05 19.72
C ARG A 3 -43.01 5.93 19.20
N ARG A 4 -43.51 4.73 18.92
CA ARG A 4 -42.67 3.60 18.45
C ARG A 4 -42.24 3.75 16.97
N SER A 5 -43.01 4.50 16.17
CA SER A 5 -42.76 4.71 14.74
C SER A 5 -41.50 5.54 14.48
N ASN A 6 -41.23 6.55 15.31
CA ASN A 6 -40.08 7.44 15.11
C ASN A 6 -38.74 6.72 15.37
N TRP A 7 -38.71 5.78 16.31
CA TRP A 7 -37.51 5.02 16.63
C TRP A 7 -37.11 4.03 15.53
N LEU A 8 -38.09 3.33 14.95
CA LEU A 8 -37.87 2.50 13.76
C LEU A 8 -37.31 3.31 12.59
N LEU A 9 -37.84 4.52 12.40
CA LEU A 9 -37.39 5.41 11.33
C LEU A 9 -35.94 5.90 11.54
N ILE A 10 -35.56 6.22 12.78
CA ILE A 10 -34.18 6.58 13.14
C ILE A 10 -33.22 5.40 12.93
N ILE A 11 -33.62 4.17 13.28
CA ILE A 11 -32.80 2.96 13.08
C ILE A 11 -32.57 2.70 11.58
N VAL A 12 -33.61 2.82 10.75
CA VAL A 12 -33.49 2.66 9.30
C VAL A 12 -32.60 3.76 8.71
N LEU A 13 -32.75 5.01 9.15
CA LEU A 13 -31.89 6.12 8.70
C LEU A 13 -30.42 5.91 9.06
N LEU A 14 -30.13 5.46 10.28
CA LEU A 14 -28.76 5.15 10.70
C LEU A 14 -28.18 3.97 9.91
N GLY A 15 -28.98 2.93 9.65
CA GLY A 15 -28.56 1.81 8.80
C GLY A 15 -28.27 2.22 7.36
N VAL A 16 -29.12 3.08 6.77
CA VAL A 16 -28.92 3.60 5.41
C VAL A 16 -27.70 4.52 5.33
N LEU A 17 -27.50 5.40 6.32
CA LEU A 17 -26.31 6.25 6.40
C LEU A 17 -25.04 5.41 6.57
N ALA A 18 -25.06 4.40 7.44
CA ALA A 18 -23.96 3.46 7.64
C ALA A 18 -23.62 2.69 6.36
N SER A 19 -24.62 2.13 5.66
CA SER A 19 -24.42 1.44 4.39
C SER A 19 -23.95 2.39 3.28
N GLY A 20 -24.41 3.65 3.29
CA GLY A 20 -23.94 4.69 2.38
C GLY A 20 -22.45 5.00 2.57
N VAL A 21 -22.02 5.18 3.81
CA VAL A 21 -20.60 5.37 4.20
C VAL A 21 -19.76 4.13 3.84
N GLN A 22 -20.30 2.91 4.04
CA GLN A 22 -19.62 1.68 3.66
C GLN A 22 -19.40 1.56 2.14
N LEU A 23 -20.42 1.90 1.34
CA LEU A 23 -20.33 1.91 -0.12
C LEU A 23 -19.34 2.97 -0.62
N THR A 24 -19.28 4.13 0.02
CA THR A 24 -18.31 5.18 -0.33
C THR A 24 -16.89 4.78 0.07
N ASN A 25 -16.68 4.28 1.29
CA ASN A 25 -15.36 3.83 1.74
C ASN A 25 -14.86 2.63 0.93
N LYS A 26 -15.69 1.63 0.66
CA LYS A 26 -15.33 0.50 -0.21
C LYS A 26 -15.03 0.97 -1.64
N GLY A 27 -15.83 1.90 -2.17
CA GLY A 27 -15.59 2.51 -3.49
C GLY A 27 -14.30 3.33 -3.56
N GLN A 28 -13.80 3.84 -2.44
CA GLN A 28 -12.50 4.54 -2.35
C GLN A 28 -11.32 3.58 -2.10
N LEU A 29 -11.55 2.45 -1.43
CA LEU A 29 -10.51 1.48 -1.06
C LEU A 29 -10.21 0.46 -2.15
N GLU A 30 -11.22 0.03 -2.90
CA GLU A 30 -11.06 -0.96 -3.99
C GLU A 30 -10.13 -0.46 -5.12
N PRO A 31 -10.16 0.83 -5.52
CA PRO A 31 -9.16 1.38 -6.44
C PRO A 31 -7.76 1.44 -5.84
N LEU A 32 -7.63 1.84 -4.56
CA LEU A 32 -6.33 1.94 -3.88
C LEU A 32 -5.67 0.56 -3.69
N ALA A 33 -6.46 -0.48 -3.44
CA ALA A 33 -5.97 -1.86 -3.35
C ALA A 33 -5.55 -2.45 -4.71
N ARG A 34 -5.96 -1.83 -5.83
CA ARG A 34 -5.57 -2.21 -7.19
C ARG A 34 -4.47 -1.34 -7.77
N GLN A 35 -4.03 -0.33 -7.03
CA GLN A 35 -2.95 0.54 -7.45
C GLN A 35 -1.61 -0.18 -7.32
N VAL A 36 -0.83 -0.14 -8.39
CA VAL A 36 0.55 -0.63 -8.42
C VAL A 36 1.44 0.48 -8.98
N GLY A 37 2.55 0.76 -8.30
CA GLY A 37 3.58 1.62 -8.86
C GLY A 37 4.35 0.86 -9.93
N LEU A 38 4.50 1.43 -11.12
CA LEU A 38 5.37 0.88 -12.16
C LEU A 38 6.68 1.66 -12.19
N ALA A 39 7.79 0.95 -12.02
CA ALA A 39 9.14 1.51 -12.02
C ALA A 39 10.01 0.85 -13.09
N VAL A 40 11.03 1.59 -13.52
CA VAL A 40 12.16 1.08 -14.32
C VAL A 40 13.46 1.49 -13.64
N ASP A 41 14.56 0.81 -13.93
CA ASP A 41 15.88 1.27 -13.50
C ASP A 41 16.32 2.48 -14.34
N ALA A 42 16.66 3.60 -13.68
CA ALA A 42 17.12 4.80 -14.37
C ALA A 42 18.41 4.56 -15.18
N GLN A 43 19.25 3.60 -14.76
CA GLN A 43 20.47 3.24 -15.48
C GLN A 43 20.19 2.49 -16.78
N GLU A 44 19.08 1.76 -16.83
CA GLU A 44 18.67 1.00 -18.00
C GLU A 44 18.00 1.88 -19.08
N VAL A 45 17.54 3.08 -18.71
CA VAL A 45 17.01 4.09 -19.64
C VAL A 45 18.17 4.80 -20.35
N THR A 46 18.66 4.17 -21.41
CA THR A 46 19.81 4.66 -22.20
C THR A 46 19.51 5.93 -23.02
N GLU A 47 18.24 6.19 -23.35
CA GLU A 47 17.81 7.33 -24.16
C GLU A 47 16.73 8.15 -23.44
N ALA A 48 16.98 9.45 -23.26
CA ALA A 48 16.01 10.35 -22.62
C ALA A 48 14.68 10.46 -23.40
N THR A 49 14.69 10.14 -24.70
CA THR A 49 13.51 10.11 -25.59
C THR A 49 12.51 9.01 -25.23
N TRP A 50 12.89 8.02 -24.42
CA TRP A 50 12.01 6.93 -24.02
C TRP A 50 11.04 7.35 -22.92
N TRP A 51 11.40 8.35 -22.11
CA TRP A 51 10.61 8.79 -20.96
C TRP A 51 9.15 9.14 -21.28
N PRO A 52 8.82 9.91 -22.34
CA PRO A 52 7.42 10.16 -22.70
C PRO A 52 6.63 8.89 -22.97
N ALA A 53 7.23 7.90 -23.63
CA ALA A 53 6.58 6.63 -23.94
C ALA A 53 6.44 5.74 -22.70
N LEU A 54 7.47 5.69 -21.84
CA LEU A 54 7.41 5.01 -20.54
C LEU A 54 6.32 5.61 -19.64
N GLN A 55 6.22 6.94 -19.58
CA GLN A 55 5.16 7.62 -18.83
C GLN A 55 3.77 7.33 -19.41
N ALA A 56 3.63 7.28 -20.74
CA ALA A 56 2.38 6.88 -21.38
C ALA A 56 1.99 5.43 -21.07
N ALA A 57 2.98 4.56 -20.86
CA ALA A 57 2.80 3.18 -20.39
C ALA A 57 2.54 3.09 -18.87
N GLY A 58 2.45 4.21 -18.14
CA GLY A 58 2.15 4.23 -16.69
C GLY A 58 3.38 4.14 -15.78
N VAL A 59 4.59 4.28 -16.32
CA VAL A 59 5.82 4.39 -15.50
C VAL A 59 5.89 5.78 -14.87
N HIS A 60 5.74 5.84 -13.56
CA HIS A 60 5.81 7.07 -12.77
C HIS A 60 6.98 7.08 -11.77
N PHE A 61 7.72 5.98 -11.69
CA PHE A 61 8.83 5.81 -10.76
C PHE A 61 10.09 5.36 -11.49
N ALA A 62 11.24 5.76 -10.96
CA ALA A 62 12.53 5.29 -11.45
C ALA A 62 13.39 4.86 -10.27
N LEU A 63 13.97 3.67 -10.34
CA LEU A 63 14.99 3.25 -9.39
C LEU A 63 16.24 4.09 -9.62
N VAL A 64 16.76 4.67 -8.55
CA VAL A 64 17.98 5.48 -8.58
C VAL A 64 18.94 4.99 -7.50
N THR A 65 20.13 4.58 -7.91
CA THR A 65 21.16 4.06 -6.99
C THR A 65 22.03 5.17 -6.40
N GLY A 66 22.07 6.32 -7.07
CA GLY A 66 22.89 7.47 -6.70
C GLY A 66 22.16 8.81 -6.85
N PRO A 67 22.43 9.79 -5.98
CA PRO A 67 21.84 11.13 -6.06
C PRO A 67 22.06 11.85 -7.39
N GLU A 68 23.17 11.57 -8.06
CA GLU A 68 23.52 12.16 -9.34
C GLU A 68 22.47 11.87 -10.44
N GLN A 69 21.81 10.71 -10.38
CA GLN A 69 20.79 10.27 -11.35
C GLN A 69 19.49 11.06 -11.22
N LEU A 70 19.29 11.77 -10.10
CA LEU A 70 18.09 12.58 -9.86
C LEU A 70 17.97 13.73 -10.87
N THR A 71 19.10 14.25 -11.33
CA THR A 71 19.14 15.34 -12.32
C THR A 71 18.77 14.89 -13.72
N SER A 72 18.87 13.59 -14.02
CA SER A 72 18.48 13.01 -15.31
C SER A 72 17.01 12.59 -15.38
N LEU A 73 16.27 12.64 -14.26
CA LEU A 73 14.86 12.25 -14.26
C LEU A 73 13.98 13.33 -14.89
N PRO A 74 13.05 12.96 -15.78
CA PRO A 74 12.10 13.89 -16.36
C PRO A 74 11.09 14.37 -15.32
N VAL A 75 10.47 15.51 -15.57
CA VAL A 75 9.36 16.01 -14.77
C VAL A 75 8.23 14.97 -14.76
N GLY A 76 7.71 14.67 -13.57
CA GLY A 76 6.61 13.71 -13.37
C GLY A 76 7.05 12.29 -13.03
N VAL A 77 8.34 11.94 -13.14
CA VAL A 77 8.89 10.68 -12.63
C VAL A 77 9.48 10.90 -11.26
N GLN A 78 9.04 10.11 -10.28
CA GLN A 78 9.52 10.23 -8.91
C GLN A 78 10.66 9.23 -8.65
N PRO A 79 11.73 9.64 -7.96
CA PRO A 79 12.83 8.76 -7.63
C PRO A 79 12.45 7.77 -6.54
N VAL A 80 12.79 6.51 -6.74
CA VAL A 80 12.81 5.47 -5.71
C VAL A 80 14.27 5.18 -5.41
N ALA A 81 14.72 5.59 -4.22
CA ALA A 81 16.12 5.51 -3.84
C ALA A 81 16.50 4.07 -3.50
N VAL A 82 17.36 3.46 -4.30
CA VAL A 82 17.98 2.16 -3.99
C VAL A 82 19.27 2.44 -3.23
N VAL A 83 19.25 2.19 -1.93
CA VAL A 83 20.30 2.59 -1.01
C VAL A 83 21.02 1.38 -0.42
N SER A 84 22.33 1.49 -0.26
CA SER A 84 23.15 0.58 0.54
C SER A 84 23.68 1.32 1.77
N THR A 85 24.31 0.61 2.70
CA THR A 85 25.00 1.23 3.83
C THR A 85 26.03 2.28 3.39
N ASP A 86 26.70 2.05 2.26
CA ASP A 86 27.72 2.94 1.72
C ASP A 86 27.14 4.18 1.04
N THR A 87 25.96 4.07 0.40
CA THR A 87 25.34 5.21 -0.29
C THR A 87 24.41 6.01 0.62
N TRP A 88 23.90 5.43 1.72
CA TRP A 88 22.97 6.09 2.64
C TRP A 88 23.43 7.47 3.13
N PRO A 89 24.70 7.71 3.54
CA PRO A 89 25.12 9.03 3.98
C PRO A 89 24.93 10.14 2.94
N ARG A 90 25.04 9.80 1.64
CA ARG A 90 24.83 10.74 0.54
C ARG A 90 23.35 11.06 0.38
N TRP A 91 22.48 10.05 0.45
CA TRP A 91 21.02 10.22 0.46
C TRP A 91 20.55 11.00 1.68
N ARG A 92 21.17 10.77 2.84
CA ARG A 92 20.86 11.46 4.08
C ARG A 92 21.08 12.96 3.96
N ALA A 93 22.14 13.38 3.29
CA ALA A 93 22.53 14.78 3.13
C ALA A 93 21.63 15.56 2.15
N LEU A 94 20.77 14.87 1.38
CA LEU A 94 19.83 15.52 0.48
C LEU A 94 18.60 15.97 1.24
N ASP A 95 18.21 17.24 1.03
CA ASP A 95 16.93 17.78 1.48
C ASP A 95 15.82 17.44 0.48
N MET A 96 15.65 16.14 0.20
CA MET A 96 14.51 15.66 -0.59
C MET A 96 13.97 14.35 -0.03
N ALA A 97 12.66 14.20 -0.16
CA ALA A 97 11.97 12.95 0.09
C ALA A 97 11.79 12.19 -1.23
N PRO A 98 12.48 11.06 -1.46
CA PRO A 98 12.15 10.19 -2.58
C PRO A 98 10.75 9.58 -2.41
N ALA A 99 10.18 9.02 -3.47
CA ALA A 99 8.86 8.37 -3.41
C ALA A 99 8.86 7.12 -2.52
N ALA A 100 9.98 6.40 -2.50
CA ALA A 100 10.24 5.29 -1.61
C ALA A 100 11.76 5.12 -1.43
N ILE A 101 12.14 4.45 -0.35
CA ILE A 101 13.51 4.01 -0.10
C ILE A 101 13.52 2.49 -0.13
N ILE A 102 14.30 1.92 -1.03
CA ILE A 102 14.54 0.49 -1.14
C ILE A 102 15.97 0.25 -0.68
N PHE A 103 16.16 -0.68 0.22
CA PHE A 103 17.51 -1.01 0.64
C PHE A 103 18.03 -2.25 -0.10
N ALA A 104 19.24 -2.15 -0.64
CA ALA A 104 19.86 -3.17 -1.48
C ALA A 104 20.49 -4.33 -0.71
N ASP A 105 20.84 -4.12 0.56
CA ASP A 105 21.58 -5.06 1.41
C ASP A 105 20.86 -5.31 2.74
N ASN A 106 20.99 -6.51 3.32
CA ASN A 106 20.24 -6.92 4.52
C ASN A 106 20.76 -6.32 5.85
N HIS A 107 21.79 -5.47 5.81
CA HIS A 107 22.50 -5.01 7.00
C HIS A 107 21.82 -3.76 7.59
N PHE A 108 20.65 -3.96 8.22
CA PHE A 108 19.93 -2.92 8.93
C PHE A 108 20.20 -2.96 10.42
N THR A 109 20.78 -1.88 10.95
CA THR A 109 20.81 -1.64 12.39
C THR A 109 19.51 -0.96 12.83
N SER A 110 19.15 -1.12 14.10
CA SER A 110 18.02 -0.40 14.73
C SER A 110 18.10 1.12 14.53
N ASP A 111 19.31 1.67 14.53
CA ASP A 111 19.55 3.11 14.44
C ASP A 111 19.19 3.64 13.05
N LEU A 112 19.51 2.88 12.00
CA LEU A 112 19.15 3.21 10.62
C LEU A 112 17.63 3.16 10.43
N ALA A 113 16.96 2.16 11.01
CA ALA A 113 15.50 2.05 10.99
C ALA A 113 14.81 3.24 11.68
N GLN A 114 15.32 3.64 12.85
CA GLN A 114 14.81 4.81 13.57
C GLN A 114 15.03 6.11 12.78
N GLU A 115 16.18 6.26 12.13
CA GLU A 115 16.46 7.43 11.31
C GLU A 115 15.53 7.51 10.09
N VAL A 116 15.34 6.39 9.38
CA VAL A 116 14.50 6.35 8.17
C VAL A 116 13.03 6.53 8.52
N SER A 117 12.57 5.93 9.63
CA SER A 117 11.18 6.08 10.08
C SER A 117 10.78 7.53 10.34
N SER A 118 11.73 8.38 10.76
CA SER A 118 11.50 9.83 10.93
C SER A 118 11.22 10.58 9.63
N ARG A 119 11.58 10.03 8.46
CA ARG A 119 11.42 10.70 7.16
C ARG A 119 10.02 10.58 6.56
N SER A 120 9.13 9.75 7.14
CA SER A 120 7.76 9.53 6.64
C SER A 120 7.68 9.10 5.17
N VAL A 121 8.69 8.36 4.68
CA VAL A 121 8.76 7.87 3.30
C VAL A 121 8.48 6.36 3.30
N PRO A 122 7.74 5.80 2.32
CA PRO A 122 7.56 4.36 2.18
C PRO A 122 8.90 3.62 2.04
N ILE A 123 9.00 2.44 2.67
CA ILE A 123 10.20 1.61 2.70
C ILE A 123 9.92 0.32 1.95
N GLY A 124 10.64 0.09 0.85
CA GLY A 124 10.48 -1.10 0.03
C GLY A 124 11.40 -2.23 0.44
N LEU A 125 10.83 -3.42 0.57
CA LEU A 125 11.57 -4.68 0.66
C LEU A 125 11.57 -5.34 -0.72
N LEU A 126 12.75 -5.48 -1.32
CA LEU A 126 12.94 -6.26 -2.55
C LEU A 126 12.75 -7.75 -2.23
N GLU A 127 11.63 -8.34 -2.65
CA GLU A 127 11.59 -9.79 -2.78
C GLU A 127 12.61 -10.18 -3.89
N PHE A 128 13.45 -11.20 -3.65
CA PHE A 128 14.39 -11.86 -4.61
C PHE A 128 15.89 -11.51 -4.63
N LYS A 129 16.44 -10.94 -3.55
CA LYS A 129 17.73 -11.48 -3.04
C LYS A 129 17.42 -12.36 -1.83
N PRO A 130 18.17 -13.43 -1.54
CA PRO A 130 17.96 -14.18 -0.29
C PRO A 130 18.18 -13.22 0.90
N GLN A 131 17.07 -12.79 1.50
CA GLN A 131 17.05 -11.85 2.64
C GLN A 131 16.91 -12.61 3.96
N THR A 132 17.78 -13.60 4.20
CA THR A 132 17.71 -14.46 5.38
C THR A 132 18.09 -13.76 6.69
N ASP A 133 18.65 -12.56 6.66
CA ASP A 133 19.22 -11.90 7.84
C ASP A 133 18.83 -10.41 7.93
N PHE A 134 17.55 -10.10 8.11
CA PHE A 134 17.17 -8.78 8.62
C PHE A 134 17.60 -8.69 10.09
N ALA A 135 18.63 -7.88 10.38
CA ALA A 135 19.11 -7.69 11.76
C ALA A 135 18.18 -6.81 12.63
N ALA A 136 17.18 -6.16 12.02
CA ALA A 136 16.19 -5.32 12.71
C ALA A 136 14.83 -6.05 12.83
N ASP A 137 14.20 -5.93 14.00
CA ASP A 137 12.85 -6.47 14.28
C ASP A 137 11.85 -5.96 13.22
N PRO A 138 11.02 -6.80 12.59
CA PRO A 138 9.94 -6.38 11.67
C PRO A 138 9.06 -5.23 12.21
N ASN A 139 8.88 -5.15 13.54
CA ASN A 139 8.13 -4.08 14.20
C ASN A 139 8.81 -2.71 14.12
N SER A 140 10.12 -2.65 13.87
CA SER A 140 10.85 -1.37 13.69
C SER A 140 10.45 -0.62 12.41
N TRP A 141 9.73 -1.29 11.50
CA TRP A 141 9.26 -0.73 10.23
C TRP A 141 7.73 -0.57 10.19
N ALA A 142 7.06 -0.79 11.33
CA ALA A 142 5.61 -0.87 11.45
C ALA A 142 4.96 0.34 10.77
N GLY A 143 4.41 0.07 9.58
CA GLY A 143 3.58 0.98 8.84
C GLY A 143 4.20 1.84 7.75
N GLN A 144 5.46 1.61 7.40
CA GLN A 144 6.08 2.24 6.22
C GLN A 144 6.35 1.25 5.08
N LEU A 145 6.19 -0.05 5.30
CA LEU A 145 6.55 -1.08 4.34
C LEU A 145 5.68 -1.08 3.06
N ILE A 146 6.35 -1.26 1.93
CA ILE A 146 5.78 -1.59 0.62
C ILE A 146 6.45 -2.86 0.07
N ARG A 147 5.69 -3.68 -0.65
CA ARG A 147 6.21 -4.85 -1.35
C ARG A 147 6.74 -4.45 -2.71
N VAL A 148 8.01 -4.74 -2.95
CA VAL A 148 8.65 -4.49 -4.23
C VAL A 148 8.93 -5.82 -4.91
N TYR A 149 8.51 -5.94 -6.17
CA TYR A 149 8.82 -7.08 -7.01
C TYR A 149 9.68 -6.62 -8.18
N ASP A 150 10.91 -7.13 -8.26
CA ASP A 150 11.85 -6.85 -9.33
C ASP A 150 11.79 -7.94 -10.40
N GLN A 151 11.54 -7.55 -11.65
CA GLN A 151 11.42 -8.49 -12.76
C GLN A 151 12.78 -9.20 -12.99
N PRO A 152 12.85 -10.54 -12.92
CA PRO A 152 14.07 -11.23 -13.30
C PRO A 152 14.36 -11.05 -14.80
N ALA A 153 15.64 -11.05 -15.18
CA ALA A 153 16.11 -10.75 -16.54
C ALA A 153 15.45 -11.59 -17.66
N HIS A 154 14.89 -12.75 -17.34
CA HIS A 154 14.24 -13.66 -18.29
C HIS A 154 12.82 -14.06 -17.87
N SER A 155 12.06 -13.14 -17.28
CA SER A 155 10.68 -13.46 -16.88
C SER A 155 9.71 -13.37 -18.05
N PHE A 156 8.83 -14.37 -18.18
CA PHE A 156 7.63 -14.23 -19.00
C PHE A 156 6.71 -13.15 -18.38
N ILE A 157 6.05 -12.36 -19.23
CA ILE A 157 5.11 -11.32 -18.78
C ILE A 157 4.00 -11.93 -17.90
N SER A 158 3.53 -13.12 -18.24
CA SER A 158 2.50 -13.83 -17.46
C SER A 158 2.96 -14.19 -16.05
N GLU A 159 4.21 -14.60 -15.88
CA GLU A 159 4.74 -14.92 -14.54
C GLU A 159 4.88 -13.66 -13.70
N PHE A 160 5.31 -12.57 -14.33
CA PHE A 160 5.40 -11.27 -13.70
C PHE A 160 4.02 -10.78 -13.24
N THR A 161 3.00 -10.81 -14.10
CA THR A 161 1.65 -10.33 -13.74
C THR A 161 1.01 -11.19 -12.67
N ILE A 162 1.18 -12.53 -12.74
CA ILE A 162 0.74 -13.45 -11.69
C ILE A 162 1.41 -13.10 -10.36
N ALA A 163 2.73 -12.87 -10.35
CA ALA A 163 3.44 -12.52 -9.13
C ALA A 163 2.96 -11.19 -8.56
N VAL A 164 2.78 -10.15 -9.40
CA VAL A 164 2.26 -8.85 -8.99
C VAL A 164 0.88 -8.99 -8.34
N ARG A 165 -0.01 -9.77 -8.95
CA ARG A 165 -1.37 -10.02 -8.46
C ARG A 165 -1.38 -10.82 -7.17
N GLU A 166 -0.79 -12.02 -7.17
CA GLU A 166 -0.91 -12.97 -6.06
C GLU A 166 -0.19 -12.48 -4.81
N ARG A 167 0.89 -11.73 -4.99
CA ARG A 167 1.70 -11.20 -3.88
C ARG A 167 1.28 -9.81 -3.46
N GLN A 168 0.28 -9.21 -4.12
CA GLN A 168 -0.20 -7.86 -3.85
C GLN A 168 0.96 -6.86 -3.85
N VAL A 169 1.71 -6.82 -4.94
CA VAL A 169 2.88 -5.96 -5.07
C VAL A 169 2.45 -4.50 -5.09
N ASP A 170 3.15 -3.67 -4.32
CA ASP A 170 2.87 -2.23 -4.24
C ASP A 170 3.72 -1.45 -5.27
N LEU A 171 4.93 -1.95 -5.57
CA LEU A 171 5.85 -1.41 -6.59
C LEU A 171 6.42 -2.54 -7.45
N ALA A 172 6.08 -2.54 -8.74
CA ALA A 172 6.55 -3.49 -9.73
C ALA A 172 7.67 -2.84 -10.57
N VAL A 173 8.86 -3.41 -10.54
CA VAL A 173 10.03 -2.94 -11.30
C VAL A 173 10.13 -3.78 -12.58
N VAL A 174 10.09 -3.10 -13.72
CA VAL A 174 10.22 -3.69 -15.05
C VAL A 174 11.61 -3.38 -15.57
N ARG A 175 12.32 -4.41 -16.02
CA ARG A 175 13.67 -4.25 -16.54
C ARG A 175 13.66 -3.83 -18.00
N LEU A 176 14.60 -2.96 -18.35
CA LEU A 176 14.94 -2.54 -19.70
C LEU A 176 16.34 -3.07 -20.01
N ASP A 177 16.44 -3.82 -21.09
CA ASP A 177 17.71 -4.34 -21.60
C ASP A 177 17.60 -4.47 -23.12
N PRO A 178 18.07 -3.46 -23.87
CA PRO A 178 18.01 -3.47 -25.33
C PRO A 178 18.90 -4.55 -25.95
N GLN A 179 19.84 -5.11 -25.18
CA GLN A 179 20.78 -6.14 -25.62
C GLN A 179 20.31 -7.55 -25.25
N ALA A 180 19.23 -7.70 -24.49
CA ALA A 180 18.64 -8.99 -24.16
C ALA A 180 18.07 -9.69 -25.42
N ASP A 181 17.91 -11.01 -25.32
CA ASP A 181 17.24 -11.83 -26.35
C ASP A 181 16.02 -12.56 -25.72
N PRO A 182 14.78 -12.12 -26.00
CA PRO A 182 14.40 -10.98 -26.83
C PRO A 182 14.69 -9.62 -26.15
N PRO A 183 14.83 -8.52 -26.92
CA PRO A 183 15.20 -7.20 -26.38
C PRO A 183 14.07 -6.61 -25.53
N LEU A 184 14.42 -6.19 -24.31
CA LEU A 184 13.51 -5.58 -23.35
C LEU A 184 13.54 -4.05 -23.52
N THR A 185 12.74 -3.54 -24.45
CA THR A 185 12.65 -2.11 -24.76
C THR A 185 11.37 -1.48 -24.20
N VAL A 186 11.10 -0.21 -24.55
CA VAL A 186 9.83 0.47 -24.22
C VAL A 186 8.61 -0.38 -24.60
N GLN A 187 8.66 -1.12 -25.71
CA GLN A 187 7.57 -1.99 -26.14
C GLN A 187 7.28 -3.12 -25.13
N HIS A 188 8.31 -3.65 -24.47
CA HIS A 188 8.14 -4.65 -23.41
C HIS A 188 7.39 -4.05 -22.21
N VAL A 189 7.76 -2.82 -21.81
CA VAL A 189 7.07 -2.09 -20.73
C VAL A 189 5.61 -1.83 -21.08
N GLU A 190 5.32 -1.44 -22.33
CA GLU A 190 3.94 -1.28 -22.83
C GLU A 190 3.14 -2.58 -22.74
N GLN A 191 3.75 -3.72 -23.09
CA GLN A 191 3.09 -5.04 -22.99
C GLN A 191 2.83 -5.45 -21.54
N VAL A 192 3.81 -5.24 -20.65
CA VAL A 192 3.64 -5.50 -19.21
C VAL A 192 2.53 -4.61 -18.63
N SER A 193 2.55 -3.32 -18.98
CA SER A 193 1.52 -2.36 -18.58
C SER A 193 0.13 -2.78 -19.05
N ALA A 194 -0.02 -3.12 -20.34
CA ALA A 194 -1.28 -3.58 -20.89
C ALA A 194 -1.78 -4.87 -20.19
N ALA A 195 -0.88 -5.80 -19.88
CA ALA A 195 -1.22 -7.04 -19.18
C ALA A 195 -1.70 -6.77 -17.74
N LEU A 196 -1.00 -5.91 -16.99
CA LEU A 196 -1.42 -5.52 -15.64
C LEU A 196 -2.76 -4.77 -15.64
N ALA A 197 -2.97 -3.87 -16.61
CA ALA A 197 -4.24 -3.16 -16.77
C ALA A 197 -5.38 -4.13 -17.12
N ALA A 198 -5.12 -5.15 -17.94
CA ALA A 198 -6.10 -6.20 -18.24
C ALA A 198 -6.47 -7.04 -17.01
N GLU A 199 -5.56 -7.19 -16.04
CA GLU A 199 -5.84 -7.80 -14.73
C GLU A 199 -6.56 -6.83 -13.75
N GLY A 200 -6.84 -5.60 -14.18
CA GLY A 200 -7.59 -4.60 -13.42
C GLY A 200 -6.74 -3.71 -12.52
N HIS A 201 -5.41 -3.74 -12.68
CA HIS A 201 -4.51 -2.82 -11.97
C HIS A 201 -4.60 -1.41 -12.51
N GLN A 202 -4.40 -0.43 -11.63
CA GLN A 202 -4.25 0.98 -11.97
C GLN A 202 -2.83 1.43 -11.62
N PHE A 203 -2.23 2.30 -12.43
CA PHE A 203 -0.87 2.75 -12.17
C PHE A 203 -0.85 3.92 -11.18
N ALA A 204 -0.15 3.72 -10.06
CA ALA A 204 -0.03 4.72 -9.02
C ALA A 204 0.92 5.85 -9.46
N THR A 205 0.57 7.09 -9.13
CA THR A 205 1.46 8.25 -9.27
C THR A 205 2.13 8.63 -7.93
N ARG A 206 1.74 7.96 -6.84
CA ARG A 206 2.32 8.09 -5.51
C ARG A 206 2.27 6.73 -4.81
N LEU A 207 3.36 6.37 -4.14
CA LEU A 207 3.41 5.17 -3.30
C LEU A 207 2.84 5.48 -1.92
N GLN A 208 2.08 4.54 -1.37
CA GLN A 208 1.53 4.62 -0.02
C GLN A 208 1.99 3.40 0.76
N SER A 209 2.31 3.58 2.04
CA SER A 209 2.68 2.47 2.90
C SER A 209 1.48 1.60 3.27
N ARG A 210 1.72 0.30 3.50
CA ARG A 210 0.64 -0.64 3.81
C ARG A 210 -0.10 -0.36 5.12
N ALA A 211 0.51 0.24 6.15
CA ALA A 211 -0.27 0.60 7.35
C ALA A 211 -1.29 1.68 7.07
N VAL A 212 -1.08 2.56 6.08
CA VAL A 212 -2.14 3.50 5.67
C VAL A 212 -3.33 2.69 5.17
N LEU A 213 -3.11 1.72 4.27
CA LEU A 213 -4.18 0.84 3.74
C LEU A 213 -4.84 -0.04 4.82
N ILE A 214 -4.05 -0.59 5.76
CA ILE A 214 -4.53 -1.46 6.85
C ILE A 214 -5.28 -0.63 7.90
N ALA A 215 -4.76 0.53 8.32
CA ALA A 215 -5.41 1.44 9.25
C ALA A 215 -6.74 1.95 8.68
N PHE A 216 -6.81 2.25 7.37
CA PHE A 216 -8.07 2.60 6.71
C PHE A 216 -9.08 1.44 6.73
N ASN A 217 -8.65 0.21 6.47
CA ASN A 217 -9.51 -0.98 6.58
C ASN A 217 -9.95 -1.25 8.04
N TRP A 218 -9.10 -0.91 9.02
CA TRP A 218 -9.40 -1.04 10.44
C TRP A 218 -10.40 0.00 10.95
N VAL A 219 -10.20 1.28 10.61
CA VAL A 219 -11.17 2.35 10.89
C VAL A 219 -12.54 1.96 10.35
N PHE A 220 -12.58 1.40 9.14
CA PHE A 220 -13.80 0.84 8.55
C PHE A 220 -14.47 -0.22 9.46
N TRP A 221 -13.74 -1.24 9.93
CA TRP A 221 -14.33 -2.26 10.83
C TRP A 221 -14.77 -1.69 12.18
N THR A 222 -14.03 -0.75 12.75
CA THR A 222 -14.42 -0.10 14.02
C THR A 222 -15.72 0.70 13.88
N GLU A 223 -15.90 1.43 12.78
CA GLU A 223 -17.14 2.16 12.50
C GLU A 223 -18.33 1.20 12.32
N VAL A 224 -18.15 0.11 11.56
CA VAL A 224 -19.19 -0.91 11.37
C VAL A 224 -19.60 -1.56 12.68
N LEU A 225 -18.64 -1.91 13.54
CA LEU A 225 -18.91 -2.54 14.83
C LEU A 225 -19.54 -1.56 15.83
N ALA A 226 -19.10 -0.30 15.85
CA ALA A 226 -19.71 0.74 16.69
C ALA A 226 -21.18 0.99 16.31
N LEU A 227 -21.48 1.05 15.00
CA LEU A 227 -22.84 1.19 14.49
C LEU A 227 -23.69 -0.06 14.75
N GLY A 228 -23.11 -1.25 14.63
CA GLY A 228 -23.75 -2.52 14.99
C GLY A 228 -24.12 -2.60 16.48
N ALA A 229 -23.21 -2.15 17.36
CA ALA A 229 -23.46 -2.08 18.80
C ALA A 229 -24.56 -1.06 19.15
N LEU A 230 -24.57 0.10 18.48
CA LEU A 230 -25.63 1.11 18.63
C LEU A 230 -26.99 0.57 18.19
N ALA A 231 -27.05 -0.12 17.05
CA ALA A 231 -28.27 -0.76 16.55
C ALA A 231 -28.76 -1.86 17.51
N ALA A 232 -27.86 -2.71 18.04
CA ALA A 232 -28.19 -3.75 19.00
C ALA A 232 -28.70 -3.19 20.33
N TRP A 233 -28.08 -2.11 20.82
CA TRP A 233 -28.51 -1.39 22.02
C TRP A 233 -29.90 -0.76 21.82
N MET A 234 -30.15 -0.12 20.68
CA MET A 234 -31.47 0.44 20.35
C MET A 234 -32.54 -0.65 20.17
N LEU A 235 -32.20 -1.78 19.55
CA LEU A 235 -33.10 -2.93 19.42
C LEU A 235 -33.46 -3.50 20.81
N SER A 236 -32.48 -3.53 21.72
CA SER A 236 -32.71 -3.93 23.11
C SER A 236 -33.72 -3.02 23.80
N LEU A 237 -33.70 -1.70 23.56
CA LEU A 237 -34.68 -0.72 24.08
C LEU A 237 -36.10 -0.94 23.56
N MET A 238 -36.25 -1.61 22.41
CA MET A 238 -37.55 -1.96 21.84
C MET A 238 -38.06 -3.34 22.32
N LEU A 239 -37.15 -4.27 22.61
CA LEU A 239 -37.43 -5.61 23.13
C LEU A 239 -37.36 -5.61 24.66
N GLY A 240 -38.52 -5.52 25.31
CA GLY A 240 -38.62 -5.27 26.76
C GLY A 240 -37.68 -6.08 27.69
N ARG A 241 -37.49 -5.56 28.91
CA ARG A 241 -36.57 -5.89 30.04
C ARG A 241 -35.84 -7.25 30.10
N ARG A 242 -36.42 -8.34 29.57
CA ARG A 242 -35.82 -9.69 29.54
C ARG A 242 -34.63 -9.81 28.57
N TRP A 243 -34.63 -9.13 27.43
CA TRP A 243 -33.57 -9.25 26.42
C TRP A 243 -32.49 -8.17 26.52
N HIS A 244 -32.77 -7.14 27.31
CA HIS A 244 -31.88 -6.01 27.52
C HIS A 244 -30.49 -6.39 28.01
N TRP A 245 -30.40 -7.28 29.01
CA TRP A 245 -29.11 -7.67 29.59
C TRP A 245 -28.24 -8.46 28.61
N ALA A 246 -28.85 -9.34 27.81
CA ALA A 246 -28.12 -10.15 26.83
C ALA A 246 -27.60 -9.32 25.65
N LEU A 247 -28.44 -8.45 25.09
CA LEU A 247 -28.07 -7.62 23.93
C LEU A 247 -27.10 -6.48 24.31
N SER A 248 -27.30 -5.86 25.48
CA SER A 248 -26.40 -4.80 25.97
C SER A 248 -25.02 -5.37 26.35
N GLY A 249 -24.99 -6.56 26.95
CA GLY A 249 -23.75 -7.26 27.30
C GLY A 249 -22.94 -7.67 26.07
N LEU A 250 -23.59 -8.17 25.01
CA LEU A 250 -22.93 -8.49 23.74
C LEU A 250 -22.36 -7.26 23.03
N SER A 251 -23.08 -6.14 23.07
CA SER A 251 -22.62 -4.86 22.51
C SER A 251 -21.36 -4.36 23.21
N LEU A 252 -21.34 -4.44 24.54
CA LEU A 252 -20.21 -4.00 25.36
C LEU A 252 -19.01 -4.95 25.22
N LEU A 253 -19.25 -6.26 25.14
CA LEU A 253 -18.21 -7.25 24.88
C LEU A 253 -17.60 -7.10 23.48
N ALA A 254 -18.40 -6.74 22.47
CA ALA A 254 -17.88 -6.47 21.12
C ALA A 254 -16.95 -5.25 21.14
N VAL A 255 -17.33 -4.15 21.82
CA VAL A 255 -16.50 -2.96 21.96
C VAL A 255 -15.22 -3.23 22.76
N VAL A 256 -15.32 -3.98 23.87
CA VAL A 256 -14.15 -4.33 24.71
C VAL A 256 -13.23 -5.32 23.99
N ALA A 257 -13.76 -6.27 23.23
CA ALA A 257 -12.97 -7.21 22.43
C ALA A 257 -12.20 -6.47 21.33
N VAL A 258 -12.82 -5.51 20.66
CA VAL A 258 -12.16 -4.65 19.67
C VAL A 258 -11.06 -3.80 20.31
N TRP A 259 -11.33 -3.17 21.46
CA TRP A 259 -10.36 -2.35 22.18
C TRP A 259 -9.19 -3.17 22.75
N ALA A 260 -9.44 -4.41 23.17
CA ALA A 260 -8.39 -5.34 23.59
C ALA A 260 -7.56 -5.84 22.39
N LEU A 261 -8.18 -6.04 21.22
CA LEU A 261 -7.48 -6.41 19.98
C LEU A 261 -6.61 -5.26 19.46
N GLU A 262 -7.09 -4.02 19.52
CA GLU A 262 -6.35 -2.78 19.20
C GLU A 262 -5.05 -2.69 20.01
N ARG A 263 -5.10 -3.05 21.30
CA ARG A 263 -3.93 -3.03 22.19
C ARG A 263 -2.94 -4.18 21.97
N LEU A 264 -3.41 -5.31 21.42
CA LEU A 264 -2.60 -6.51 21.16
C LEU A 264 -1.95 -6.50 19.78
N LEU A 265 -2.59 -5.85 18.80
CA LEU A 265 -2.11 -5.77 17.41
C LEU A 265 -1.36 -4.48 17.11
N GLY A 266 -1.40 -3.49 18.02
CA GLY A 266 -0.68 -2.22 17.92
C GLY A 266 -1.25 -1.25 16.88
N PRO A 267 -0.96 0.06 16.98
CA PRO A 267 -1.10 0.98 15.85
C PRO A 267 -0.12 0.64 14.71
#